data_AF-A0A6L4ZDQ2-F1
#
_entry.id   AF-A0A6L4ZDQ2-F1
#
_cell.length_a   1.000
_cell.length_b   1.000
_cell.length_c   1.000
_cell.angle_alpha   90.00
_cell.angle_beta   90.00
_cell.angle_gamma   90.00
#
_symmetry.space_group_name_H-M   'P 1'
#
loop_
_entity.id
_entity.type
_entity.pdbx_description
1 polymer ?
#
loop_
_entity_poly.entity_id
_entity_poly.type
_entity_poly.pdbx_seq_one_letter_code
_entity_poly.pdbx_strand_id
1 'polypeptide(L)' 'MLQDAVERNIEIIGEAMRKLLLIEPNILISNSRRIVDARNKIIHGYDEIENTQIWGIIINHLPTLKKEVEKFLEE' A
#
# COMPACT_ATOMS: atom_id res chain seq x y z
N MET A 1 -15.02 2.48 12.46
CA MET A 1 -14.69 1.09 12.90
C MET A 1 -14.26 0.20 11.74
N LEU A 2 -15.03 -0.02 10.67
CA LEU A 2 -14.58 -0.86 9.54
C LEU A 2 -13.66 -0.10 8.57
N GLN A 3 -14.02 1.13 8.23
CA GLN A 3 -13.20 1.99 7.37
C GLN A 3 -11.81 2.23 7.97
N ASP A 4 -11.75 2.63 9.24
CA ASP A 4 -10.48 2.84 9.96
C ASP A 4 -9.59 1.58 9.95
N ALA A 5 -10.19 0.38 10.05
CA ALA A 5 -9.44 -0.87 10.00
C ALA A 5 -8.85 -1.13 8.60
N VAL A 6 -9.60 -0.80 7.53
CA VAL A 6 -9.14 -0.91 6.14
C VAL A 6 -8.01 0.10 5.87
N GLU A 7 -8.19 1.35 6.27
CA GLU A 7 -7.17 2.40 6.15
C GLU A 7 -5.90 2.00 6.90
N ARG A 8 -6.04 1.50 8.14
CA ARG A 8 -4.93 1.00 8.95
C ARG A 8 -4.17 -0.13 8.26
N ASN A 9 -4.85 -1.05 7.58
CA ASN A 9 -4.19 -2.11 6.82
C ASN A 9 -3.36 -1.53 5.66
N ILE A 10 -3.88 -0.52 4.95
CA ILE A 10 -3.14 0.16 3.88
C ILE A 10 -1.92 0.90 4.44
N GLU A 11 -2.03 1.54 5.61
CA GLU A 11 -0.88 2.15 6.29
C GLU A 11 0.22 1.14 6.61
N ILE A 12 -0.16 -0.03 7.15
CA ILE A 12 0.78 -1.10 7.49
C ILE A 12 1.52 -1.57 6.23
N ILE A 13 0.79 -1.80 5.15
CA ILE A 13 1.37 -2.19 3.85
C ILE A 13 2.35 -1.12 3.35
N GLY A 14 1.98 0.16 3.44
CA GLY A 14 2.86 1.25 3.02
C GLY A 14 4.12 1.39 3.86
N GLU A 15 4.03 1.18 5.18
CA GLU A 15 5.22 1.19 6.05
C GLU A 15 6.14 0.00 5.77
N ALA A 16 5.56 -1.19 5.52
CA ALA A 16 6.34 -2.36 5.11
C ALA A 16 7.09 -2.12 3.79
N MET A 17 6.40 -1.55 2.78
CA MET A 17 7.02 -1.18 1.51
C MET A 17 8.14 -0.16 1.68
N ARG A 18 7.93 0.87 2.51
CA ARG A 18 8.98 1.87 2.82
C ARG A 18 10.23 1.22 3.39
N LYS A 19 10.08 0.31 4.35
CA LYS A 19 11.22 -0.43 4.95
C LYS A 19 11.90 -1.33 3.94
N LEU A 20 11.12 -2.01 3.10
CA LEU A 20 11.64 -2.87 2.04
C LEU A 20 12.51 -2.10 1.05
N LEU A 21 12.05 -0.93 0.59
CA LEU A 21 12.81 -0.07 -0.33
C LEU A 21 14.10 0.51 0.28
N LEU A 22 14.23 0.56 1.61
CA LEU A 22 15.49 0.93 2.26
C LEU A 22 16.53 -0.20 2.22
N ILE A 23 16.06 -1.46 2.17
CA ILE A 23 16.90 -2.66 2.16
C ILE A 23 17.23 -3.06 0.72
N GLU A 24 16.21 -3.10 -0.15
CA GLU A 24 16.32 -3.43 -1.57
C GLU A 24 15.65 -2.34 -2.41
N PRO A 25 16.37 -1.25 -2.73
CA PRO A 25 15.82 -0.12 -3.48
C PRO A 25 15.37 -0.49 -4.90
N ASN A 26 15.92 -1.57 -5.47
CA ASN A 26 15.67 -1.99 -6.84
C ASN A 26 14.66 -3.14 -6.93
N ILE A 27 13.94 -3.45 -5.84
CA ILE A 27 12.95 -4.52 -5.85
C ILE A 27 11.89 -4.27 -6.93
N LEU A 28 11.58 -5.31 -7.70
CA LEU A 28 10.64 -5.26 -8.81
C LEU A 28 9.19 -5.44 -8.31
N ILE A 29 8.72 -4.49 -7.51
CA ILE A 29 7.31 -4.38 -7.11
C ILE A 29 6.69 -3.16 -7.80
N SER A 30 5.57 -3.37 -8.49
CA SER A 30 4.88 -2.31 -9.21
C SER A 30 4.37 -1.26 -8.23
N ASN A 31 4.50 0.02 -8.61
CA ASN A 31 4.00 1.15 -7.82
C ASN A 31 4.56 1.25 -6.39
N SER A 32 5.69 0.61 -6.08
CA SER A 32 6.32 0.61 -4.74
C SER A 32 6.38 2.00 -4.11
N ARG A 33 6.78 3.02 -4.87
CA ARG A 33 6.80 4.41 -4.39
C ARG A 33 5.40 4.96 -4.08
N ARG A 34 4.43 4.71 -4.97
CA ARG A 34 3.04 5.18 -4.78
C ARG A 34 2.35 4.49 -3.60
N ILE A 35 2.74 3.27 -3.26
CA ILE A 35 2.26 2.56 -2.06
C ILE A 35 2.72 3.29 -0.79
N VAL A 36 3.97 3.74 -0.75
CA VAL A 36 4.48 4.58 0.36
C VAL A 36 3.75 5.93 0.41
N ASP A 37 3.55 6.57 -0.75
CA ASP A 37 2.87 7.85 -0.83
C ASP A 37 1.39 7.74 -0.40
N ALA A 38 0.70 6.64 -0.73
CA ALA A 38 -0.66 6.36 -0.27
C ALA A 38 -0.76 6.30 1.26
N ARG A 39 0.21 5.64 1.92
CA ARG A 39 0.30 5.64 3.39
C ARG A 39 0.48 7.05 3.95
N ASN A 40 1.32 7.88 3.35
CA ASN A 40 1.50 9.26 3.80
C ASN A 40 0.22 10.08 3.65
N LYS A 41 -0.51 9.87 2.54
CA LYS A 41 -1.80 10.53 2.32
C LYS A 41 -2.84 10.11 3.36
N ILE A 42 -2.92 8.82 3.71
CA ILE A 42 -3.87 8.31 4.72
C ILE A 42 -3.58 8.89 6.10
N ILE A 43 -2.31 8.96 6.50
CA ILE A 43 -1.93 9.47 7.83
C ILE A 43 -2.08 10.99 7.95
N HIS A 44 -1.86 11.75 6.88
CA HIS A 44 -1.84 13.22 6.93
C HIS A 44 -3.09 13.90 6.37
N GLY A 45 -3.83 13.25 5.48
CA GLY A 45 -4.96 13.81 4.76
C GLY A 45 -6.25 13.02 4.97
N TYR A 46 -6.45 12.44 6.16
CA TYR A 46 -7.64 11.62 6.46
C TYR A 46 -8.96 12.38 6.23
N ASP A 47 -8.96 13.71 6.41
CA ASP A 47 -10.12 14.59 6.12
C ASP A 47 -10.33 14.83 4.60
N GLU A 48 -9.32 14.59 3.76
CA GLU A 48 -9.33 14.87 2.32
C GLU A 48 -9.44 13.60 1.45
N ILE A 49 -9.41 12.42 2.06
CA ILE A 49 -9.49 11.16 1.32
C ILE A 49 -10.93 10.73 1.16
N GLU A 50 -11.36 10.68 -0.09
CA GLU A 50 -12.65 10.10 -0.44
C GLU A 50 -12.60 8.56 -0.40
N ASN A 51 -13.67 7.93 0.10
CA ASN A 51 -13.82 6.48 0.14
C ASN A 51 -13.63 5.81 -1.23
N THR A 52 -13.93 6.53 -2.31
CA THR A 52 -13.72 6.09 -3.70
C THR A 52 -12.24 5.87 -4.03
N GLN A 53 -11.34 6.67 -3.45
CA GLN A 53 -9.90 6.54 -3.62
C GLN A 53 -9.39 5.28 -2.89
N ILE A 54 -9.83 5.07 -1.65
CA ILE A 54 -9.53 3.85 -0.88
C ILE A 54 -10.06 2.62 -1.61
N TRP A 55 -11.29 2.66 -2.09
CA TRP A 55 -11.87 1.58 -2.87
C TRP A 55 -11.05 1.27 -4.12
N GLY A 56 -10.64 2.31 -4.87
CA GLY A 56 -9.78 2.18 -6.03
C GLY A 56 -8.46 1.48 -5.73
N ILE A 57 -7.84 1.74 -4.57
CA ILE A 57 -6.63 1.02 -4.12
C ILE A 57 -6.95 -0.48 -3.92
N ILE A 58 -8.04 -0.78 -3.23
CA ILE A 58 -8.43 -2.14 -2.87
C ILE A 58 -8.70 -2.99 -4.12
N ILE A 59 -9.44 -2.46 -5.09
CA ILE A 59 -9.87 -3.26 -6.25
C ILE A 59 -8.83 -3.29 -7.38
N ASN A 60 -8.04 -2.21 -7.57
CA ASN A 60 -7.17 -2.09 -8.74
C ASN A 60 -5.70 -2.34 -8.44
N HIS A 61 -5.25 -2.16 -7.20
CA HIS A 61 -3.82 -2.17 -6.87
C HIS A 61 -3.42 -3.26 -5.89
N LEU A 62 -4.23 -3.48 -4.86
CA LEU A 62 -3.95 -4.50 -3.85
C LEU A 62 -3.85 -5.94 -4.42
N PRO A 63 -4.67 -6.36 -5.41
CA PRO A 63 -4.55 -7.71 -5.98
C PRO A 63 -3.23 -7.91 -6.74
N THR A 64 -2.75 -6.88 -7.42
CA THR A 64 -1.46 -6.93 -8.13
C THR A 64 -0.31 -7.01 -7.13
N LEU A 65 -0.30 -6.15 -6.11
CA LEU A 65 0.70 -6.17 -5.07
C LEU A 65 0.77 -7.54 -4.37
N LYS A 66 -0.40 -8.12 -4.07
CA LYS A 66 -0.48 -9.46 -3.46
C LYS A 66 0.24 -10.51 -4.32
N LYS A 67 -0.05 -10.56 -5.63
CA LYS A 67 0.60 -11.50 -6.55
C LYS A 67 2.10 -11.32 -6.63
N GLU A 68 2.57 -10.08 -6.66
CA GLU A 68 4.01 -9.77 -6.70
C GLU A 68 4.71 -10.23 -5.42
N VAL A 69 4.11 -9.96 -4.26
CA VAL A 69 4.65 -10.41 -2.96
C VAL A 69 4.64 -11.93 -2.84
N GLU A 70 3.54 -12.60 -3.24
CA GLU A 70 3.45 -14.06 -3.22
C GLU A 70 4.56 -14.68 -4.10
N LYS A 71 4.81 -14.11 -5.28
CA LYS A 71 5.90 -14.55 -6.15
C LYS A 71 7.27 -14.47 -5.47
N PHE A 72 7.56 -13.39 -4.75
CA PHE A 72 8.82 -13.25 -4.01
C PHE A 72 8.94 -14.20 -2.80
N LEU A 73 7.83 -14.71 -2.27
CA LEU A 73 7.83 -15.66 -1.15
C LEU A 73 7.95 -17.13 -1.61
N GLU A 74 7.67 -17.40 -2.89
CA GLU A 74 7.83 -18.71 -3.52
C GLU A 74 9.25 -18.92 -4.11
N GLU A 75 10.08 -17.87 -4.12
CA GLU A 75 11.53 -17.93 -4.45
C GLU A 75 12.36 -18.38 -3.24
#